data_AF-A0A0F9YP50-F1
#
_entry.id   AF-A0A0F9YP50-F1
#
_cell.length_a   1.000
_cell.length_b   1.000
_cell.length_c   1.000
_cell.angle_alpha   90.00
_cell.angle_beta   90.00
_cell.angle_gamma   90.00
#
_symmetry.space_group_name_H-M   'P 1'
#
loop_
_entity.id
_entity.type
_entity.pdbx_description
1 polymer ?
#
loop_
_entity_poly.entity_id
_entity_poly.type
_entity_poly.pdbx_seq_one_letter_code
_entity_poly.pdbx_strand_id
1 'polypeptide(L)'
;MKFNPDNLNIHELATQEPKRASVVFDPERELFEGDWDIIKERLEDCQDRGQTVDYAESLSYASIAFPEIFEKEANHKMFGILSDGCQSDYVAARFAMLSYAKICFPQDYQDNNLNELAEKKWIEYKTGIAEHKQDGDFHNLCPSLLKAKIIFPDKFNELGIEEQTYEGMRQYLMSNFSKDNDTSYKYYAQFLGSMRIIFPEKFSEFSPGEEDWNKMRETLENARTAGENWGFPLLAGNLKILAAEKVEITDKGLKITMPKEKESLQGETPVMPEQKQF
;
A
#
# COMPACT_ATOMS: atom_id res chain seq x y z
N MET A 1 -4.73 51.61 26.74
CA MET A 1 -5.18 51.30 25.37
C MET A 1 -6.49 50.53 25.48
N LYS A 2 -7.58 51.03 24.90
CA LYS A 2 -8.88 50.33 24.87
C LYS A 2 -8.83 49.31 23.72
N PHE A 3 -9.04 48.03 24.04
CA PHE A 3 -9.22 46.98 23.04
C PHE A 3 -10.55 47.27 22.32
N ASN A 4 -10.53 47.44 21.00
CA ASN A 4 -11.71 47.69 20.19
C ASN A 4 -12.09 46.37 19.46
N PRO A 5 -13.07 45.61 19.96
CA PRO A 5 -13.43 44.30 19.42
C PRO A 5 -14.09 44.39 18.02
N ASP A 6 -14.56 45.58 17.61
CA ASP A 6 -15.32 45.77 16.37
C ASP A 6 -14.44 45.76 15.10
N ASN A 7 -13.11 45.68 15.23
CA ASN A 7 -12.16 45.61 14.11
C ASN A 7 -11.46 44.24 13.98
N LEU A 8 -11.91 43.21 14.71
CA LEU A 8 -11.48 41.84 14.45
C LEU A 8 -12.27 41.31 13.26
N ASN A 9 -11.67 41.44 12.07
CA ASN A 9 -12.19 40.83 10.85
C ASN A 9 -12.05 39.31 10.99
N ILE A 10 -13.08 38.66 11.50
CA ILE A 10 -13.12 37.22 11.81
C ILE A 10 -12.86 36.37 10.54
N HIS A 11 -13.05 36.94 9.34
CA HIS A 11 -12.69 36.32 8.07
C HIS A 11 -11.17 36.17 7.85
N GLU A 12 -10.33 36.97 8.51
CA GLU A 12 -8.86 36.81 8.49
C GLU A 12 -8.35 35.79 9.52
N LEU A 13 -9.21 35.38 10.47
CA LEU A 13 -8.93 34.28 11.41
C LEU A 13 -9.32 32.91 10.85
N ALA A 14 -9.82 32.85 9.62
CA ALA A 14 -9.89 31.60 8.88
C ALA A 14 -8.45 31.17 8.58
N THR A 15 -7.88 30.35 9.48
CA THR A 15 -6.80 29.44 9.14
C THR A 15 -7.12 28.87 7.77
N GLN A 16 -6.32 29.21 6.76
CA GLN A 16 -6.45 28.60 5.44
C GLN A 16 -6.52 27.09 5.70
N GLU A 17 -7.68 26.48 5.44
CA GLU A 17 -7.75 25.02 5.47
C GLU A 17 -6.59 24.55 4.60
N PRO A 18 -5.71 23.66 5.10
CA PRO A 18 -4.68 23.11 4.24
C PRO A 18 -5.41 22.56 3.03
N LYS A 19 -5.10 23.10 1.84
CA LYS A 19 -5.62 22.59 0.59
C LYS A 19 -5.24 21.11 0.57
N ARG A 20 -6.18 20.22 0.94
CA ARG A 20 -6.00 18.79 0.72
C ARG A 20 -5.74 18.68 -0.77
N ALA A 21 -4.57 18.17 -1.13
CA ALA A 21 -4.23 17.91 -2.52
C ALA A 21 -5.42 17.19 -3.15
N SER A 22 -5.87 17.65 -4.32
CA SER A 22 -6.83 16.89 -5.12
C SER A 22 -6.33 15.45 -5.19
N VAL A 23 -7.18 14.49 -4.83
CA VAL A 23 -6.83 13.07 -4.84
C VAL A 23 -6.30 12.74 -6.25
N VAL A 24 -5.01 12.43 -6.35
CA VAL A 24 -4.33 12.32 -7.66
C VAL A 24 -4.66 10.99 -8.34
N PHE A 25 -4.96 9.96 -7.54
CA PHE A 25 -5.48 8.66 -7.98
C PHE A 25 -6.67 8.27 -7.09
N ASP A 26 -7.81 7.99 -7.68
CA ASP A 26 -9.02 7.56 -6.98
C ASP A 26 -9.34 6.08 -7.33
N PRO A 27 -9.00 5.13 -6.43
CA PRO A 27 -9.25 3.72 -6.69
C PRO A 27 -10.72 3.38 -6.96
N GLU A 28 -11.68 4.13 -6.41
CA GLU A 28 -13.12 3.84 -6.60
C GLU A 28 -13.60 4.24 -8.00
N ARG A 29 -12.87 5.15 -8.67
CA ARG A 29 -13.20 5.65 -10.01
C ARG A 29 -12.30 5.09 -11.11
N GLU A 30 -11.07 4.71 -10.76
CA GLU A 30 -10.01 4.32 -11.71
C GLU A 30 -9.72 2.81 -11.72
N LEU A 31 -10.23 2.05 -10.75
CA LEU A 31 -10.23 0.58 -10.76
C LEU A 31 -11.66 0.07 -10.96
N PHE A 32 -11.84 -0.80 -11.94
CA PHE A 32 -13.17 -1.28 -12.36
C PHE A 32 -13.39 -2.72 -11.97
N GLU A 33 -14.64 -3.16 -11.79
CA GLU A 33 -14.93 -4.58 -11.54
C GLU A 33 -14.36 -5.49 -12.64
N GLY A 34 -14.36 -5.02 -13.91
CA GLY A 34 -13.78 -5.76 -15.03
C GLY A 34 -12.26 -5.94 -14.97
N ASP A 35 -11.55 -5.11 -14.21
CA ASP A 35 -10.10 -5.28 -13.99
C ASP A 35 -9.80 -6.56 -13.18
N TRP A 36 -10.80 -7.11 -12.48
CA TRP A 36 -10.68 -8.39 -11.79
C TRP A 36 -10.47 -9.57 -12.76
N ASP A 37 -10.99 -9.50 -13.98
CA ASP A 37 -10.78 -10.55 -14.99
C ASP A 37 -9.30 -10.66 -15.39
N ILE A 38 -8.60 -9.53 -15.48
CA ILE A 38 -7.14 -9.47 -15.73
C ILE A 38 -6.37 -10.16 -14.60
N ILE A 39 -6.81 -9.93 -13.35
CA ILE A 39 -6.22 -10.57 -12.17
C ILE A 39 -6.44 -12.09 -12.21
N LYS A 40 -7.65 -12.55 -12.53
CA LYS A 40 -7.93 -13.98 -12.64
C LYS A 40 -7.06 -14.65 -13.71
N GLU A 41 -6.94 -14.03 -14.89
CA GLU A 41 -6.05 -14.54 -15.95
C GLU A 41 -4.59 -14.66 -15.47
N ARG A 42 -4.10 -13.65 -14.72
CA ARG A 42 -2.75 -13.73 -14.13
C ARG A 42 -2.63 -14.84 -13.08
N LEU A 43 -3.62 -14.99 -12.22
CA LEU A 43 -3.63 -16.03 -11.19
C LEU A 43 -3.66 -17.43 -11.81
N GLU A 44 -4.42 -17.63 -12.89
CA GLU A 44 -4.44 -18.87 -13.67
C GLU A 44 -3.08 -19.15 -14.33
N ASP A 45 -2.48 -18.16 -15.02
CA ASP A 45 -1.16 -18.29 -15.64
C ASP A 45 -0.06 -18.66 -14.62
N CYS A 46 -0.08 -18.05 -13.43
CA CYS A 46 0.85 -18.42 -12.36
C CYS A 46 0.65 -19.86 -11.88
N GLN A 47 -0.60 -20.33 -11.78
CA GLN A 47 -0.88 -21.72 -11.39
C GLN A 47 -0.38 -22.70 -12.46
N ASP A 48 -0.66 -22.44 -13.73
CA ASP A 48 -0.25 -23.29 -14.85
C ASP A 48 1.28 -23.41 -14.96
N ARG A 49 2.00 -22.35 -14.61
CA ARG A 49 3.47 -22.32 -14.60
C ARG A 49 4.11 -22.79 -13.29
N GLY A 50 3.31 -23.08 -12.26
CA GLY A 50 3.82 -23.41 -10.92
C GLY A 50 4.55 -22.25 -10.22
N GLN A 51 4.24 -21.01 -10.57
CA GLN A 51 4.85 -19.80 -9.98
C GLN A 51 4.14 -19.40 -8.68
N THR A 52 4.28 -20.21 -7.64
CA THR A 52 3.54 -20.05 -6.38
C THR A 52 3.77 -18.71 -5.68
N VAL A 53 5.01 -18.18 -5.70
CA VAL A 53 5.31 -16.88 -5.08
C VAL A 53 4.66 -15.73 -5.86
N ASP A 54 4.72 -15.77 -7.20
CA ASP A 54 4.10 -14.74 -8.04
C ASP A 54 2.57 -14.78 -7.95
N TYR A 55 1.99 -15.99 -7.83
CA TYR A 55 0.58 -16.19 -7.53
C TYR A 55 0.20 -15.50 -6.23
N ALA A 56 0.95 -15.79 -5.16
CA ALA A 56 0.69 -15.27 -3.83
C ALA A 56 0.84 -13.75 -3.75
N GLU A 57 1.87 -13.20 -4.39
CA GLU A 57 2.07 -11.77 -4.50
C GLU A 57 0.90 -11.11 -5.23
N SER A 58 0.55 -11.61 -6.42
CA SER A 58 -0.56 -11.08 -7.23
C SER A 58 -1.88 -11.12 -6.45
N LEU A 59 -2.17 -12.23 -5.76
CA LEU A 59 -3.36 -12.39 -4.94
C LEU A 59 -3.39 -11.38 -3.78
N SER A 60 -2.24 -11.09 -3.15
CA SER A 60 -2.16 -10.13 -2.05
C SER A 60 -2.40 -8.69 -2.48
N TYR A 61 -1.89 -8.27 -3.64
CA TYR A 61 -2.18 -6.93 -4.14
C TYR A 61 -3.58 -6.83 -4.73
N ALA A 62 -4.12 -7.93 -5.26
CA ALA A 62 -5.51 -8.02 -5.69
C ALA A 62 -6.50 -7.85 -4.51
N SER A 63 -6.24 -8.48 -3.36
CA SER A 63 -7.08 -8.31 -2.16
C SER A 63 -7.04 -6.88 -1.60
N ILE A 64 -5.93 -6.19 -1.80
CA ILE A 64 -5.78 -4.77 -1.47
C ILE A 64 -6.60 -3.90 -2.44
N ALA A 65 -6.39 -4.10 -3.75
CA ALA A 65 -7.02 -3.31 -4.81
C ALA A 65 -8.56 -3.49 -4.82
N PHE A 66 -9.04 -4.72 -4.72
CA PHE A 66 -10.44 -5.12 -4.89
C PHE A 66 -10.97 -5.91 -3.67
N PRO A 67 -11.01 -5.33 -2.46
CA PRO A 67 -11.31 -6.06 -1.23
C PRO A 67 -12.70 -6.70 -1.24
N GLU A 68 -13.70 -6.02 -1.79
CA GLU A 68 -15.10 -6.50 -1.84
C GLU A 68 -15.31 -7.64 -2.83
N ILE A 69 -14.61 -7.61 -3.97
CA ILE A 69 -14.63 -8.71 -4.95
C ILE A 69 -13.84 -9.89 -4.37
N PHE A 70 -12.65 -9.60 -3.81
CA PHE A 70 -11.82 -10.59 -3.16
C PHE A 70 -12.59 -11.32 -2.05
N GLU A 71 -13.32 -10.63 -1.17
CA GLU A 71 -14.11 -11.27 -0.11
C GLU A 71 -15.15 -12.25 -0.64
N LYS A 72 -15.75 -11.97 -1.81
CA LYS A 72 -16.76 -12.85 -2.45
C LYS A 72 -16.14 -14.07 -3.11
N GLU A 73 -14.92 -13.94 -3.65
CA GLU A 73 -14.26 -15.00 -4.44
C GLU A 73 -13.20 -15.78 -3.66
N ALA A 74 -12.73 -15.22 -2.55
CA ALA A 74 -11.78 -15.83 -1.62
C ALA A 74 -12.28 -17.21 -1.21
N ASN A 75 -11.40 -18.21 -1.30
CA ASN A 75 -11.76 -19.60 -1.03
C ASN A 75 -10.59 -20.39 -0.45
N HIS A 76 -10.92 -21.58 0.07
CA HIS A 76 -9.96 -22.46 0.73
C HIS A 76 -8.81 -22.91 -0.17
N LYS A 77 -8.98 -22.99 -1.50
CA LYS A 77 -7.90 -23.34 -2.44
C LYS A 77 -6.85 -22.24 -2.48
N MET A 78 -7.28 -20.98 -2.55
CA MET A 78 -6.39 -19.82 -2.52
C MET A 78 -5.57 -19.78 -1.22
N PHE A 79 -6.23 -19.97 -0.07
CA PHE A 79 -5.53 -20.05 1.21
C PHE A 79 -4.57 -21.25 1.27
N GLY A 80 -5.01 -22.43 0.79
CA GLY A 80 -4.18 -23.64 0.76
C GLY A 80 -2.86 -23.44 0.03
N ILE A 81 -2.87 -22.75 -1.13
CA ILE A 81 -1.64 -22.41 -1.87
C ILE A 81 -0.71 -21.53 -1.02
N LEU A 82 -1.26 -20.54 -0.31
CA LEU A 82 -0.49 -19.66 0.56
C LEU A 82 0.11 -20.43 1.76
N SER A 83 -0.70 -21.25 2.43
CA SER A 83 -0.28 -22.03 3.60
C SER A 83 0.78 -23.08 3.25
N ASP A 84 0.66 -23.73 2.09
CA ASP A 84 1.65 -24.71 1.63
C ASP A 84 3.00 -24.05 1.37
N GLY A 85 3.00 -22.86 0.73
CA GLY A 85 4.22 -22.09 0.51
C GLY A 85 4.89 -21.61 1.80
N CYS A 86 4.15 -21.46 2.89
CA CYS A 86 4.72 -21.13 4.21
C CYS A 86 5.62 -22.24 4.77
N GLN A 87 5.58 -23.45 4.21
CA GLN A 87 6.47 -24.56 4.61
C GLN A 87 7.84 -24.50 3.92
N SER A 88 8.06 -23.60 2.96
CA SER A 88 9.34 -23.49 2.23
C SER A 88 10.55 -23.38 3.16
N ASP A 89 11.60 -24.16 2.93
CA ASP A 89 12.85 -24.06 3.71
C ASP A 89 13.64 -22.78 3.39
N TYR A 90 13.39 -22.17 2.24
CA TYR A 90 13.98 -20.89 1.89
C TYR A 90 13.29 -19.75 2.65
N VAL A 91 13.99 -19.18 3.63
CA VAL A 91 13.40 -18.24 4.60
C VAL A 91 12.76 -17.02 3.95
N ALA A 92 13.38 -16.44 2.91
CA ALA A 92 12.79 -15.29 2.24
C ALA A 92 11.46 -15.62 1.55
N ALA A 93 11.36 -16.78 0.89
CA ALA A 93 10.10 -17.24 0.31
C ALA A 93 9.06 -17.55 1.40
N ARG A 94 9.45 -18.19 2.51
CA ARG A 94 8.57 -18.46 3.65
C ARG A 94 7.96 -17.16 4.19
N PHE A 95 8.78 -16.14 4.45
CA PHE A 95 8.31 -14.85 4.95
C PHE A 95 7.46 -14.10 3.91
N ALA A 96 7.73 -14.24 2.61
CA ALA A 96 6.85 -13.71 1.57
C ALA A 96 5.46 -14.35 1.67
N MET A 97 5.39 -15.68 1.65
CA MET A 97 4.12 -16.44 1.72
C MET A 97 3.33 -16.13 3.01
N LEU A 98 4.01 -16.07 4.15
CA LEU A 98 3.39 -15.71 5.43
C LEU A 98 2.81 -14.29 5.41
N SER A 99 3.51 -13.32 4.83
CA SER A 99 3.01 -11.95 4.74
C SER A 99 1.78 -11.85 3.84
N TYR A 100 1.78 -12.57 2.70
CA TYR A 100 0.65 -12.60 1.77
C TYR A 100 -0.55 -13.32 2.38
N ALA A 101 -0.34 -14.44 3.08
CA ALA A 101 -1.37 -15.15 3.83
C ALA A 101 -2.02 -14.24 4.89
N LYS A 102 -1.23 -13.46 5.63
CA LYS A 102 -1.75 -12.54 6.65
C LYS A 102 -2.54 -11.37 6.07
N ILE A 103 -2.17 -10.88 4.88
CA ILE A 103 -2.92 -9.85 4.16
C ILE A 103 -4.25 -10.40 3.65
N CYS A 104 -4.21 -11.53 2.93
CA CYS A 104 -5.39 -12.08 2.25
C CYS A 104 -6.37 -12.75 3.20
N PHE A 105 -5.89 -13.50 4.18
CA PHE A 105 -6.68 -14.39 5.03
C PHE A 105 -6.29 -14.23 6.50
N PRO A 106 -6.49 -13.05 7.10
CA PRO A 106 -6.01 -12.78 8.45
C PRO A 106 -6.61 -13.73 9.49
N GLN A 107 -7.88 -14.14 9.34
CA GLN A 107 -8.51 -15.08 10.27
C GLN A 107 -7.92 -16.49 10.13
N ASP A 108 -7.88 -17.04 8.90
CA ASP A 108 -7.28 -18.36 8.67
C ASP A 108 -5.80 -18.40 9.05
N TYR A 109 -5.07 -17.30 8.85
CA TYR A 109 -3.67 -17.15 9.26
C TYR A 109 -3.50 -17.36 10.78
N GLN A 110 -4.40 -16.80 11.59
CA GLN A 110 -4.40 -16.97 13.05
C GLN A 110 -4.87 -18.38 13.43
N ASP A 111 -5.97 -18.87 12.83
CA ASP A 111 -6.56 -20.17 13.16
C ASP A 111 -5.61 -21.34 12.85
N ASN A 112 -4.74 -21.17 11.83
CA ASN A 112 -3.72 -22.16 11.45
C ASN A 112 -2.36 -21.92 12.12
N ASN A 113 -2.28 -20.99 13.08
CA ASN A 113 -1.05 -20.66 13.83
C ASN A 113 0.16 -20.39 12.93
N LEU A 114 -0.04 -19.75 11.77
CA LEU A 114 1.05 -19.51 10.81
C LEU A 114 2.14 -18.58 11.40
N ASN A 115 1.81 -17.78 12.41
CA ASN A 115 2.78 -17.04 13.22
C ASN A 115 3.85 -17.96 13.84
N GLU A 116 3.52 -19.17 14.30
CA GLU A 116 4.50 -20.08 14.89
C GLU A 116 5.56 -20.53 13.86
N LEU A 117 5.19 -20.65 12.59
CA LEU A 117 6.13 -20.96 11.51
C LEU A 117 7.10 -19.81 11.27
N ALA A 118 6.59 -18.58 11.35
CA ALA A 118 7.39 -17.36 11.27
C ALA A 118 8.38 -17.28 12.44
N GLU A 119 7.92 -17.56 13.66
CA GLU A 119 8.72 -17.50 14.88
C GLU A 119 9.94 -18.42 14.83
N LYS A 120 9.76 -19.65 14.33
CA LYS A 120 10.86 -20.64 14.17
C LYS A 120 11.99 -20.15 13.27
N LYS A 121 11.71 -19.22 12.36
CA LYS A 121 12.68 -18.68 11.38
C LYS A 121 12.99 -17.19 11.58
N TRP A 122 12.44 -16.56 12.62
CA TRP A 122 12.61 -15.13 12.86
C TRP A 122 14.07 -14.71 12.97
N ILE A 123 14.87 -15.45 13.73
CA ILE A 123 16.29 -15.14 13.94
C ILE A 123 17.07 -15.21 12.61
N GLU A 124 16.84 -16.24 11.80
CA GLU A 124 17.47 -16.38 10.48
C GLU A 124 17.05 -15.23 9.54
N TYR A 125 15.77 -14.87 9.54
CA TYR A 125 15.26 -13.77 8.72
C TYR A 125 15.80 -12.41 9.14
N LYS A 126 15.86 -12.16 10.45
CA LYS A 126 16.44 -10.94 11.03
C LYS A 126 17.92 -10.81 10.68
N THR A 127 18.68 -11.90 10.67
CA THR A 127 20.08 -11.90 10.21
C THR A 127 20.18 -11.48 8.76
N GLY A 128 19.35 -12.04 7.86
CA GLY A 128 19.34 -11.63 6.45
C GLY A 128 18.98 -10.14 6.25
N ILE A 129 18.04 -9.60 7.04
CA ILE A 129 17.74 -8.16 7.05
C ILE A 129 18.97 -7.34 7.48
N ALA A 130 19.70 -7.79 8.50
CA ALA A 130 20.91 -7.11 8.95
C ALA A 130 22.02 -7.13 7.89
N GLU A 131 22.17 -8.23 7.15
CA GLU A 131 23.09 -8.35 6.02
C GLU A 131 22.73 -7.36 4.90
N HIS A 132 21.47 -7.32 4.45
CA HIS A 132 21.04 -6.34 3.44
C HIS A 132 21.25 -4.88 3.91
N LYS A 133 21.02 -4.60 5.20
CA LYS A 133 21.29 -3.28 5.80
C LYS A 133 22.78 -2.95 5.74
N GLN A 134 23.65 -3.90 6.09
CA GLN A 134 25.10 -3.71 6.09
C GLN A 134 25.65 -3.49 4.67
N ASP A 135 25.14 -4.23 3.70
CA ASP A 135 25.61 -4.18 2.31
C ASP A 135 25.03 -3.00 1.51
N GLY A 136 24.04 -2.28 2.07
CA GLY A 136 23.31 -1.23 1.36
C GLY A 136 22.44 -1.78 0.23
N ASP A 137 22.04 -3.06 0.31
CA ASP A 137 21.17 -3.73 -0.64
C ASP A 137 19.70 -3.34 -0.39
N PHE A 138 19.38 -2.09 -0.70
CA PHE A 138 18.05 -1.53 -0.46
C PHE A 138 16.97 -2.22 -1.30
N HIS A 139 17.34 -2.81 -2.45
CA HIS A 139 16.44 -3.59 -3.29
C HIS A 139 15.82 -4.77 -2.53
N ASN A 140 16.63 -5.53 -1.80
CA ASN A 140 16.14 -6.66 -1.01
C ASN A 140 15.77 -6.28 0.43
N LEU A 141 16.37 -5.21 0.98
CA LEU A 141 16.06 -4.73 2.33
C LEU A 141 14.61 -4.27 2.43
N CYS A 142 14.16 -3.36 1.55
CA CYS A 142 12.83 -2.75 1.66
C CYS A 142 11.69 -3.78 1.62
N PRO A 143 11.64 -4.72 0.66
CA PRO A 143 10.64 -5.79 0.66
C PRO A 143 10.74 -6.71 1.89
N SER A 144 11.92 -6.88 2.47
CA SER A 144 12.10 -7.72 3.67
C SER A 144 11.60 -7.04 4.94
N LEU A 145 11.84 -5.73 5.06
CA LEU A 145 11.27 -4.91 6.12
C LEU A 145 9.74 -4.88 6.05
N LEU A 146 9.17 -4.75 4.85
CA LEU A 146 7.71 -4.80 4.67
C LEU A 146 7.12 -6.10 5.24
N LYS A 147 7.68 -7.25 4.85
CA LYS A 147 7.24 -8.58 5.31
C LYS A 147 7.37 -8.72 6.83
N ALA A 148 8.49 -8.27 7.39
CA ALA A 148 8.69 -8.26 8.84
C ALA A 148 7.67 -7.38 9.56
N LYS A 149 7.38 -6.18 9.05
CA LYS A 149 6.37 -5.25 9.60
C LYS A 149 4.98 -5.86 9.59
N ILE A 150 4.60 -6.54 8.50
CA ILE A 150 3.31 -7.22 8.37
C ILE A 150 3.20 -8.37 9.36
N ILE A 151 4.20 -9.25 9.43
CA ILE A 151 4.14 -10.47 10.23
C ILE A 151 4.29 -10.15 11.73
N PHE A 152 5.31 -9.36 12.09
CA PHE A 152 5.68 -9.03 13.47
C PHE A 152 5.75 -7.51 13.70
N PRO A 153 4.61 -6.79 13.69
CA PRO A 153 4.62 -5.35 13.93
C PRO A 153 5.26 -4.98 15.28
N ASP A 154 5.04 -5.79 16.32
CA ASP A 154 5.59 -5.55 17.66
C ASP A 154 7.10 -5.82 17.77
N LYS A 155 7.64 -6.70 16.92
CA LYS A 155 9.09 -6.99 16.86
C LYS A 155 9.83 -6.13 15.84
N PHE A 156 9.12 -5.30 15.09
CA PHE A 156 9.73 -4.50 14.03
C PHE A 156 10.86 -3.60 14.56
N ASN A 157 10.70 -3.07 15.78
CA ASN A 157 11.73 -2.26 16.43
C ASN A 157 13.03 -3.04 16.73
N GLU A 158 12.97 -4.37 16.84
CA GLU A 158 14.16 -5.20 17.06
C GLU A 158 15.12 -5.22 15.86
N LEU A 159 14.65 -4.80 14.68
CA LEU A 159 15.44 -4.73 13.45
C LEU A 159 16.43 -3.54 13.44
N GLY A 160 16.29 -2.60 14.38
CA GLY A 160 17.21 -1.47 14.52
C GLY A 160 17.26 -0.61 13.26
N ILE A 161 16.10 -0.28 12.69
CA ILE A 161 16.02 0.56 11.50
C ILE A 161 16.19 2.01 11.91
N GLU A 162 17.37 2.55 11.60
CA GLU A 162 17.78 3.91 11.96
C GLU A 162 17.49 4.90 10.83
N GLU A 163 17.55 6.20 11.15
CA GLU A 163 17.34 7.28 10.16
C GLU A 163 18.25 7.14 8.94
N GLN A 164 19.51 6.70 9.14
CA GLN A 164 20.44 6.46 8.03
C GLN A 164 19.95 5.36 7.08
N THR A 165 19.32 4.31 7.59
CA THR A 165 18.77 3.23 6.76
C THR A 165 17.56 3.71 5.97
N TYR A 166 16.70 4.52 6.59
CA TYR A 166 15.59 5.18 5.89
C TYR A 166 16.09 6.08 4.76
N GLU A 167 17.04 6.98 5.03
CA GLU A 167 17.56 7.90 4.02
C GLU A 167 18.29 7.15 2.88
N GLY A 168 18.96 6.04 3.19
CA GLY A 168 19.53 5.15 2.16
C GLY A 168 18.48 4.55 1.23
N MET A 169 17.36 4.05 1.78
CA MET A 169 16.23 3.58 0.96
C MET A 169 15.59 4.70 0.14
N ARG A 170 15.45 5.90 0.72
CA ARG A 170 14.92 7.07 0.02
C ARG A 170 15.82 7.48 -1.15
N GLN A 171 17.14 7.52 -0.95
CA GLN A 171 18.10 7.81 -2.02
C GLN A 171 18.12 6.72 -3.09
N TYR A 172 18.02 5.45 -2.69
CA TYR A 172 17.90 4.33 -3.63
C TYR A 172 16.67 4.50 -4.54
N LEU A 173 15.50 4.83 -3.96
CA LEU A 173 14.27 5.13 -4.69
C LEU A 173 14.46 6.29 -5.68
N MET A 174 15.10 7.38 -5.27
CA MET A 174 15.31 8.54 -6.15
C MET A 174 16.33 8.30 -7.27
N SER A 175 17.23 7.32 -7.12
CA SER A 175 18.37 7.13 -8.02
C SER A 175 18.22 5.96 -8.99
N ASN A 176 17.46 4.92 -8.63
CA ASN A 176 17.39 3.67 -9.41
C ASN A 176 16.13 3.53 -10.26
N PHE A 177 15.09 4.30 -9.99
CA PHE A 177 13.90 4.33 -10.81
C PHE A 177 14.01 5.47 -11.81
N SER A 178 14.61 5.17 -12.98
CA SER A 178 14.65 6.10 -14.11
C SER A 178 13.23 6.42 -14.56
N LYS A 179 12.97 7.70 -14.84
CA LYS A 179 11.67 8.19 -15.33
C LYS A 179 11.38 7.84 -16.80
N ASP A 180 12.27 7.08 -17.46
CA ASP A 180 12.27 6.93 -18.92
C ASP A 180 11.62 5.63 -19.44
N ASN A 181 11.14 4.72 -18.58
CA ASN A 181 10.38 3.55 -19.04
C ASN A 181 9.28 3.07 -18.06
N ASP A 182 8.24 2.42 -18.59
CA ASP A 182 7.06 1.98 -17.85
C ASP A 182 7.35 0.90 -16.80
N THR A 183 8.23 -0.05 -17.13
CA THR A 183 8.67 -1.11 -16.20
C THR A 183 9.27 -0.53 -14.92
N SER A 184 9.97 0.60 -15.02
CA SER A 184 10.53 1.34 -13.89
C SER A 184 9.44 1.83 -12.93
N TYR A 185 8.31 2.33 -13.45
CA TYR A 185 7.23 2.89 -12.62
C TYR A 185 6.46 1.83 -11.84
N LYS A 186 6.38 0.59 -12.34
CA LYS A 186 5.84 -0.54 -11.56
C LYS A 186 6.66 -0.80 -10.30
N TYR A 187 7.98 -0.92 -10.45
CA TYR A 187 8.88 -1.15 -9.32
C TYR A 187 9.01 0.07 -8.41
N TYR A 188 8.95 1.28 -8.98
CA TYR A 188 8.88 2.53 -8.23
C TYR A 188 7.64 2.53 -7.31
N ALA A 189 6.45 2.23 -7.86
CA ALA A 189 5.21 2.15 -7.09
C ALA A 189 5.28 1.09 -5.98
N GLN A 190 5.85 -0.09 -6.28
CA GLN A 190 6.06 -1.16 -5.30
C GLN A 190 6.98 -0.74 -4.15
N PHE A 191 8.12 -0.14 -4.47
CA PHE A 191 9.09 0.31 -3.47
C PHE A 191 8.50 1.44 -2.61
N LEU A 192 7.81 2.38 -3.25
CA LEU A 192 7.16 3.52 -2.61
C LEU A 192 5.99 3.08 -1.71
N GLY A 193 5.17 2.12 -2.17
CA GLY A 193 4.09 1.52 -1.38
C GLY A 193 4.63 0.77 -0.16
N SER A 194 5.73 0.04 -0.32
CA SER A 194 6.45 -0.61 0.78
C SER A 194 6.95 0.42 1.80
N MET A 195 7.63 1.48 1.35
CA MET A 195 8.08 2.56 2.24
C MET A 195 6.93 3.25 2.96
N ARG A 196 5.78 3.44 2.30
CA ARG A 196 4.58 4.02 2.91
C ARG A 196 4.04 3.16 4.07
N ILE A 197 4.10 1.83 3.94
CA ILE A 197 3.68 0.91 5.02
C ILE A 197 4.71 0.88 6.16
N ILE A 198 5.99 0.91 5.82
CA ILE A 198 7.07 0.80 6.80
C ILE A 198 7.21 2.09 7.64
N PHE A 199 7.14 3.26 6.99
CA PHE A 199 7.32 4.59 7.57
C PHE A 199 6.15 5.53 7.25
N PRO A 200 4.92 5.22 7.71
CA PRO A 200 3.73 6.00 7.38
C PRO A 200 3.85 7.47 7.80
N GLU A 201 4.55 7.75 8.90
CA GLU A 201 4.78 9.10 9.43
C GLU A 201 5.74 9.95 8.58
N LYS A 202 6.57 9.32 7.75
CA LYS A 202 7.54 9.99 6.87
C LYS A 202 7.05 10.11 5.43
N PHE A 203 5.88 9.57 5.10
CA PHE A 203 5.40 9.49 3.71
C PHE A 203 5.35 10.85 2.99
N SER A 204 5.05 11.94 3.71
CA SER A 204 5.06 13.29 3.13
C SER A 204 6.45 13.78 2.68
N GLU A 205 7.54 13.16 3.13
CA GLU A 205 8.91 13.51 2.76
C GLU A 205 9.35 12.91 1.41
N PHE A 206 8.62 11.90 0.93
CA PHE A 206 8.97 11.15 -0.28
C PHE A 206 7.74 10.80 -1.14
N SER A 207 6.63 11.51 -0.94
CA SER A 207 5.39 11.31 -1.70
C SER A 207 5.59 11.61 -3.20
N PRO A 208 4.99 10.82 -4.10
CA PRO A 208 5.14 11.03 -5.54
C PRO A 208 4.53 12.36 -5.99
N GLY A 209 5.20 13.02 -6.92
CA GLY A 209 4.71 14.25 -7.55
C GLY A 209 3.64 13.96 -8.61
N GLU A 210 3.03 15.02 -9.16
CA GLU A 210 1.99 14.90 -10.19
C GLU A 210 2.46 14.13 -11.44
N GLU A 211 3.70 14.38 -11.88
CA GLU A 211 4.32 13.65 -13.00
C GLU A 211 4.44 12.15 -12.71
N ASP A 212 4.93 11.80 -11.51
CA ASP A 212 5.13 10.40 -11.12
C ASP A 212 3.77 9.68 -11.06
N TRP A 213 2.73 10.34 -10.54
CA TRP A 213 1.36 9.82 -10.55
C TRP A 213 0.82 9.60 -11.97
N ASN A 214 1.01 10.55 -12.87
CA ASN A 214 0.57 10.41 -14.26
C ASN A 214 1.25 9.21 -14.94
N LYS A 215 2.54 9.01 -14.67
CA LYS A 215 3.30 7.88 -15.22
C LYS A 215 2.89 6.54 -14.62
N MET A 216 2.61 6.49 -13.32
CA MET A 216 2.07 5.28 -12.70
C MET A 216 0.67 4.93 -13.24
N ARG A 217 -0.18 5.93 -13.52
CA ARG A 217 -1.48 5.70 -14.17
C ARG A 217 -1.36 5.23 -15.61
N GLU A 218 -0.48 5.84 -16.39
CA GLU A 218 -0.16 5.40 -17.75
C GLU A 218 0.32 3.94 -17.73
N THR A 219 1.20 3.58 -16.79
CA THR A 219 1.68 2.20 -16.62
C THR A 219 0.53 1.24 -16.26
N LEU A 220 -0.43 1.66 -15.43
CA LEU A 220 -1.61 0.86 -15.09
C LEU A 220 -2.53 0.65 -16.30
N GLU A 221 -2.75 1.68 -17.09
CA GLU A 221 -3.55 1.61 -18.33
C GLU A 221 -2.85 0.75 -19.41
N ASN A 222 -1.53 0.84 -19.52
CA ASN A 222 -0.75 -0.02 -20.41
C ASN A 222 -0.85 -1.49 -19.97
N ALA A 223 -0.74 -1.77 -18.66
CA ALA A 223 -0.96 -3.12 -18.13
C ALA A 223 -2.38 -3.64 -18.39
N ARG A 224 -3.39 -2.75 -18.36
CA ARG A 224 -4.78 -3.06 -18.66
C ARG A 224 -5.02 -3.40 -20.14
N THR A 225 -4.37 -2.69 -21.06
CA THR A 225 -4.65 -2.76 -22.50
C THR A 225 -3.72 -3.68 -23.28
N ALA A 226 -2.45 -3.82 -22.85
CA ALA A 226 -1.44 -4.61 -23.55
C ALA A 226 -1.53 -6.13 -23.27
N GLY A 227 -2.41 -6.55 -22.36
CA GLY A 227 -2.43 -7.94 -21.85
C GLY A 227 -1.20 -8.29 -21.02
N GLU A 228 -0.46 -7.27 -20.53
CA GLU A 228 0.67 -7.45 -19.62
C GLU A 228 0.18 -7.67 -18.17
N ASN A 229 -0.59 -8.74 -17.99
CA ASN A 229 -1.33 -9.04 -16.77
C ASN A 229 -0.43 -9.26 -15.55
N TRP A 230 0.88 -9.45 -15.74
CA TRP A 230 1.84 -9.59 -14.63
C TRP A 230 1.92 -8.30 -13.79
N GLY A 231 1.94 -7.13 -14.42
CA GLY A 231 2.14 -5.88 -13.69
C GLY A 231 0.90 -5.35 -12.99
N PHE A 232 -0.28 -5.71 -13.49
CA PHE A 232 -1.54 -5.08 -13.11
C PHE A 232 -1.89 -5.19 -11.62
N PRO A 233 -2.01 -6.40 -11.01
CA PRO A 233 -2.41 -6.51 -9.60
C PRO A 233 -1.43 -5.76 -8.69
N LEU A 234 -0.13 -5.93 -8.93
CA LEU A 234 0.94 -5.28 -8.18
C LEU A 234 0.80 -3.75 -8.21
N LEU A 235 0.61 -3.18 -9.40
CA LEU A 235 0.50 -1.73 -9.55
C LEU A 235 -0.81 -1.19 -8.97
N ALA A 236 -1.95 -1.85 -9.24
CA ALA A 236 -3.26 -1.46 -8.71
C ALA A 236 -3.27 -1.44 -7.17
N GLY A 237 -2.75 -2.50 -6.53
CA GLY A 237 -2.68 -2.58 -5.07
C GLY A 237 -1.76 -1.51 -4.47
N ASN A 238 -0.58 -1.27 -5.08
CA ASN A 238 0.31 -0.22 -4.62
C ASN A 238 -0.25 1.18 -4.82
N LEU A 239 -0.93 1.48 -5.93
CA LEU A 239 -1.55 2.79 -6.14
C LEU A 239 -2.66 3.06 -5.11
N LYS A 240 -3.42 2.04 -4.72
CA LYS A 240 -4.39 2.17 -3.63
C LYS A 240 -3.73 2.43 -2.28
N ILE A 241 -2.63 1.73 -1.97
CA ILE A 241 -1.81 2.04 -0.78
C ILE A 241 -1.33 3.49 -0.83
N LEU A 242 -0.81 3.95 -1.97
CA LEU A 242 -0.27 5.30 -2.17
C LEU A 242 -1.34 6.40 -2.21
N ALA A 243 -2.59 6.09 -2.54
CA ALA A 243 -3.70 7.03 -2.54
C ALA A 243 -4.42 7.14 -1.19
N ALA A 244 -4.17 6.20 -0.27
CA ALA A 244 -4.82 6.17 1.03
C ALA A 244 -4.61 7.48 1.82
N GLU A 245 -5.49 7.78 2.77
CA GLU A 245 -5.25 8.78 3.82
C GLU A 245 -4.37 8.17 4.93
N LYS A 246 -4.63 6.91 5.27
CA LYS A 246 -3.93 6.19 6.35
C LYS A 246 -3.71 4.74 5.99
N VAL A 247 -2.54 4.21 6.35
CA VAL A 247 -2.16 2.81 6.17
C VAL A 247 -1.60 2.29 7.50
N GLU A 248 -2.13 1.17 7.98
CA GLU A 248 -1.80 0.62 9.30
C GLU A 248 -1.68 -0.90 9.22
N ILE A 249 -0.71 -1.48 9.92
CA ILE A 249 -0.69 -2.93 10.20
C ILE A 249 -1.43 -3.17 11.50
N THR A 250 -2.41 -4.07 11.46
CA THR A 250 -3.22 -4.50 12.60
C THR A 250 -3.03 -5.99 12.86
N ASP A 251 -3.61 -6.49 13.95
CA ASP A 251 -3.76 -7.92 14.23
C ASP A 251 -4.46 -8.68 13.09
N LYS A 252 -5.38 -7.98 12.39
CA LYS A 252 -6.11 -8.46 11.22
C LYS A 252 -5.42 -8.18 9.88
N GLY A 253 -4.13 -7.87 9.87
CA GLY A 253 -3.38 -7.59 8.64
C GLY A 253 -3.39 -6.11 8.26
N LEU A 254 -3.29 -5.82 6.95
CA LEU A 254 -3.15 -4.45 6.44
C LEU A 254 -4.52 -3.74 6.40
N LYS A 255 -4.63 -2.62 7.12
CA LYS A 255 -5.79 -1.73 7.08
C LYS A 255 -5.47 -0.49 6.27
N ILE A 256 -6.30 -0.21 5.27
CA ILE A 256 -6.21 0.97 4.42
C ILE A 256 -7.45 1.84 4.67
N THR A 257 -7.24 3.12 4.92
CA THR A 257 -8.31 4.12 5.03
C THR A 257 -8.18 5.10 3.88
N MET A 258 -9.14 5.10 2.97
CA MET A 258 -9.17 6.05 1.84
C MET A 258 -9.61 7.44 2.32
N PRO A 259 -9.14 8.53 1.68
CA PRO A 259 -9.63 9.87 1.96
C PRO A 259 -11.14 9.93 1.73
N LYS A 260 -11.90 10.45 2.70
CA LYS A 260 -13.33 10.73 2.47
C LYS A 260 -13.48 11.84 1.44
N GLU A 261 -14.31 11.62 0.42
CA GLU A 261 -14.80 12.72 -0.41
C GLU A 261 -15.45 13.76 0.51
N LYS A 262 -15.12 15.05 0.32
CA LYS A 262 -15.86 16.10 1.01
C LYS A 262 -17.29 16.03 0.47
N GLU A 263 -18.26 15.67 1.31
CA GLU A 263 -19.66 15.95 1.02
C GLU A 263 -19.74 17.42 0.60
N SER A 264 -20.28 17.68 -0.59
CA SER A 264 -20.40 19.05 -1.06
C SER A 264 -21.18 19.82 -0.01
N LEU A 265 -20.61 20.89 0.54
CA LEU A 265 -21.30 21.83 1.42
C LEU A 265 -22.38 22.64 0.66
N GLN A 266 -23.03 22.04 -0.33
CA GLN A 266 -24.34 22.48 -0.83
C GLN A 266 -25.42 22.09 0.19
N GLY A 267 -25.21 22.47 1.45
CA GLY A 267 -26.33 22.67 2.36
C GLY A 267 -27.14 23.83 1.79
N GLU A 268 -28.46 23.63 1.67
CA GLU A 268 -29.40 24.67 1.30
C GLU A 268 -29.03 25.96 2.03
N THR A 269 -28.75 27.02 1.28
CA THR A 269 -28.46 28.32 1.88
C THR A 269 -29.62 28.64 2.81
N PRO A 270 -29.41 28.84 4.12
CA PRO A 270 -30.51 29.09 5.04
C PRO A 270 -31.29 30.29 4.52
N VAL A 271 -32.58 30.12 4.30
CA VAL A 271 -33.47 31.15 3.78
C VAL A 271 -33.33 32.36 4.70
N MET A 272 -32.78 33.46 4.18
CA MET A 272 -32.66 34.70 4.94
C MET A 272 -34.06 35.12 5.38
N PRO A 273 -34.31 35.32 6.70
CA PRO A 273 -35.60 35.81 7.14
C PRO A 273 -35.86 37.17 6.52
N GLU A 274 -37.01 37.33 5.86
CA GLU A 274 -37.42 38.57 5.24
C GLU A 274 -37.29 39.73 6.23
N GLN A 275 -36.46 40.72 5.87
CA GLN A 275 -36.38 41.97 6.61
C GLN A 275 -37.73 42.67 6.52
N LYS A 276 -38.45 42.73 7.64
CA LYS A 276 -39.59 43.63 7.79
C LYS A 276 -39.08 45.06 7.69
N GLN A 277 -39.41 45.73 6.59
CA GLN A 277 -39.26 47.18 6.48
C GLN A 277 -40.22 47.83 7.48
N PHE A 278 -39.69 48.68 8.37
CA PHE A 278 -40.44 49.56 9.26
C PHE A 278 -40.74 50.89 8.56
#